data_AF-A0A8J7T2R3-F1
#
_entry.id   AF-A0A8J7T2R3-F1
#
_cell.length_a   1.000
_cell.length_b   1.000
_cell.length_c   1.000
_cell.angle_alpha   90.00
_cell.angle_beta   90.00
_cell.angle_gamma   90.00
#
_symmetry.space_group_name_H-M   'P 1'
#
loop_
_entity.id
_entity.type
_entity.pdbx_description
1 polymer ?
#
loop_
_entity_poly.entity_id
_entity_poly.type
_entity_poly.pdbx_seq_one_letter_code
_entity_poly.pdbx_strand_id
1 'polypeptide(L)'
;MPPESPAPPVLAVIVPHYDDLRRLGVCLAALAPQLAVAGPAVEAVVVDNASPVDLAPLRAAHLGIRFVTEPTKGAAAARNRGVRETVAPDLVFLDCDCVPAADWLATAQRLAGTADVIGGRIDTFDETPAPRSGAEAFEAVFAFHQRAYIEKMGFSVTANLLTSRKVFDDVGDLVVGLSEDVDWCRRATAKGYDLVYADDLRVAHPTRTDWPSLAKKWRRTTAEGFHLNGTSPAARAKWALRAVAVAGSGLLHLPKLVTSDRLVSAQERRRGAMMLLRLRAARAGWMLRQAALGR
;
A
#
# COMPACT_ATOMS: atom_id res chain seq x y z
N MET A 1 -16.27 -28.68 32.88
CA MET A 1 -16.46 -27.28 32.45
C MET A 1 -16.21 -27.24 30.96
N PRO A 2 -17.09 -26.68 30.12
CA PRO A 2 -16.73 -26.42 28.74
C PRO A 2 -15.49 -25.52 28.71
N PRO A 3 -14.56 -25.70 27.76
CA PRO A 3 -13.43 -24.79 27.62
C PRO A 3 -13.98 -23.38 27.46
N GLU A 4 -13.46 -22.45 28.28
CA GLU A 4 -13.77 -21.04 28.19
C GLU A 4 -13.53 -20.59 26.74
N SER A 5 -14.53 -20.02 26.09
CA SER A 5 -14.34 -19.48 24.75
C SER A 5 -13.23 -18.43 24.83
N PRO A 6 -12.24 -18.46 23.92
CA PRO A 6 -11.13 -17.52 23.98
C PRO A 6 -11.68 -16.09 23.96
N ALA A 7 -11.05 -15.21 24.74
CA ALA A 7 -11.37 -13.79 24.75
C ALA A 7 -11.33 -13.24 23.31
N PRO A 8 -12.19 -12.26 22.97
CA PRO A 8 -12.21 -11.69 21.63
C PRO A 8 -10.85 -11.05 21.30
N PRO A 9 -10.41 -11.09 20.03
CA PRO A 9 -9.16 -10.47 19.62
C PRO A 9 -9.23 -8.95 19.84
N VAL A 10 -8.13 -8.37 20.31
CA VAL A 10 -8.01 -6.92 20.51
C VAL A 10 -7.47 -6.21 19.27
N LEU A 11 -6.73 -6.93 18.40
CA LEU A 11 -6.18 -6.40 17.16
C LEU A 11 -6.32 -7.41 16.02
N ALA A 12 -6.68 -6.94 14.83
CA ALA A 12 -6.78 -7.75 13.62
C ALA A 12 -5.84 -7.26 12.52
N VAL A 13 -5.04 -8.18 11.97
CA VAL A 13 -4.21 -7.95 10.78
C VAL A 13 -5.02 -8.29 9.54
N ILE A 14 -5.21 -7.34 8.63
CA ILE A 14 -5.99 -7.51 7.41
C ILE A 14 -5.05 -7.55 6.21
N VAL A 15 -5.03 -8.68 5.51
CA VAL A 15 -4.13 -8.94 4.38
C VAL A 15 -4.93 -9.16 3.09
N PRO A 16 -5.09 -8.15 2.21
CA PRO A 16 -5.69 -8.36 0.90
C PRO A 16 -4.73 -9.13 -0.01
N HIS A 17 -5.25 -10.12 -0.73
CA HIS A 17 -4.49 -10.95 -1.66
C HIS A 17 -5.18 -11.04 -3.02
N TYR A 18 -4.39 -11.01 -4.10
CA TYR A 18 -4.85 -11.38 -5.44
C TYR A 18 -3.69 -11.94 -6.26
N ASP A 19 -3.79 -13.21 -6.68
CA ASP A 19 -2.94 -13.84 -7.69
C ASP A 19 -1.41 -13.76 -7.43
N ASP A 20 -0.98 -13.84 -6.17
CA ASP A 20 0.45 -13.86 -5.80
C ASP A 20 0.72 -14.76 -4.58
N LEU A 21 0.58 -16.08 -4.78
CA LEU A 21 0.82 -17.08 -3.72
C LEU A 21 2.25 -17.02 -3.17
N ARG A 22 3.23 -16.72 -4.03
CA ARG A 22 4.64 -16.70 -3.64
C ARG A 22 4.88 -15.62 -2.60
N ARG A 23 4.47 -14.38 -2.89
CA ARG A 23 4.68 -13.27 -1.95
C ARG A 23 3.78 -13.38 -0.73
N LEU A 24 2.54 -13.82 -0.89
CA LEU A 24 1.67 -14.10 0.24
C LEU A 24 2.33 -15.12 1.18
N GLY A 25 2.92 -16.20 0.66
CA GLY A 25 3.66 -17.18 1.46
C GLY A 25 4.82 -16.55 2.25
N VAL A 26 5.59 -15.65 1.64
CA VAL A 26 6.68 -14.92 2.33
C VAL A 26 6.13 -13.99 3.42
N CYS A 27 5.07 -13.23 3.12
CA CYS A 27 4.40 -12.36 4.08
C CYS A 27 3.88 -13.14 5.29
N LEU A 28 3.17 -14.24 5.06
CA LEU A 28 2.62 -15.09 6.13
C LEU A 28 3.71 -15.79 6.93
N ALA A 29 4.81 -16.21 6.29
CA ALA A 29 5.96 -16.79 6.99
C ALA A 29 6.63 -15.79 7.95
N ALA A 30 6.70 -14.50 7.58
CA ALA A 30 7.21 -13.45 8.45
C ALA A 30 6.24 -13.06 9.57
N LEU A 31 4.92 -13.17 9.33
CA LEU A 31 3.87 -12.83 10.29
C LEU A 31 3.60 -13.94 11.31
N ALA A 32 3.67 -15.22 10.90
CA ALA A 32 3.26 -16.36 11.72
C ALA A 32 3.98 -16.48 13.08
N PRO A 33 5.31 -16.27 13.20
CA PRO A 33 5.99 -16.29 14.50
C PRO A 33 5.49 -15.20 15.44
N GLN A 34 5.11 -14.04 14.91
CA GLN A 34 4.61 -12.91 15.69
C GLN A 34 3.19 -13.18 16.21
N LEU A 35 2.33 -13.77 15.37
CA LEU A 35 0.99 -14.22 15.80
C LEU A 35 1.08 -15.29 16.89
N ALA A 36 2.02 -16.23 16.78
CA ALA A 36 2.22 -17.26 17.80
C ALA A 36 2.63 -16.66 19.17
N VAL A 37 3.44 -15.60 19.18
CA VAL A 37 3.82 -14.87 20.40
C VAL A 37 2.66 -14.05 20.96
N ALA A 38 1.87 -13.40 20.09
CA ALA A 38 0.72 -12.59 20.51
C ALA A 38 -0.45 -13.43 21.04
N GLY A 39 -0.54 -14.70 20.61
CA GLY A 39 -1.60 -15.62 21.04
C GLY A 39 -2.98 -15.19 20.56
N PRO A 40 -4.07 -15.60 21.25
CA PRO A 40 -5.45 -15.37 20.78
C PRO A 40 -5.89 -13.89 20.83
N ALA A 41 -5.10 -13.01 21.45
CA ALA A 41 -5.39 -11.58 21.50
C ALA A 41 -5.25 -10.90 20.13
N VAL A 42 -4.57 -11.53 19.17
CA VAL A 42 -4.42 -11.03 17.80
C VAL A 42 -4.90 -12.08 16.81
N GLU A 43 -5.64 -11.65 15.80
CA GLU A 43 -5.98 -12.48 14.65
C GLU A 43 -5.42 -11.91 13.35
N ALA A 44 -5.30 -12.77 12.33
CA ALA A 44 -4.99 -12.37 10.98
C ALA A 44 -6.05 -12.89 10.01
N VAL A 45 -6.52 -12.02 9.13
CA VAL A 45 -7.52 -12.29 8.11
C VAL A 45 -6.92 -12.05 6.74
N VAL A 46 -6.64 -13.13 6.01
CA VAL A 46 -6.25 -13.09 4.60
C VAL A 46 -7.52 -13.08 3.75
N VAL A 47 -7.66 -12.03 2.95
CA VAL A 47 -8.81 -11.84 2.07
C VAL A 47 -8.39 -12.10 0.63
N ASP A 48 -8.76 -13.26 0.12
CA ASP A 48 -8.56 -13.62 -1.27
C ASP A 48 -9.57 -12.88 -2.17
N ASN A 49 -9.08 -12.01 -3.05
CA ASN A 49 -9.92 -11.21 -3.93
C ASN A 49 -10.30 -11.97 -5.21
N ALA A 50 -10.86 -13.17 -5.03
CA ALA A 50 -11.23 -14.12 -6.08
C ALA A 50 -10.06 -14.45 -7.02
N SER A 51 -8.96 -14.93 -6.44
CA SER A 51 -7.79 -15.33 -7.24
C SER A 51 -8.11 -16.52 -8.14
N PRO A 52 -7.50 -16.62 -9.34
CA PRO A 52 -7.63 -17.79 -10.19
C PRO A 52 -6.82 -19.00 -9.69
N VAL A 53 -5.99 -18.80 -8.67
CA VAL A 53 -5.08 -19.78 -8.09
C VAL A 53 -5.64 -20.39 -6.80
N ASP A 54 -5.25 -21.63 -6.50
CA ASP A 54 -5.66 -22.33 -5.28
C ASP A 54 -4.80 -21.91 -4.07
N LEU A 55 -5.46 -21.45 -3.00
CA LEU A 55 -4.82 -21.08 -1.73
C LEU A 55 -4.76 -22.24 -0.72
N ALA A 56 -5.30 -23.42 -1.03
CA ALA A 56 -5.32 -24.57 -0.11
C ALA A 56 -3.95 -24.90 0.51
N PRO A 57 -2.81 -24.86 -0.22
CA PRO A 57 -1.50 -25.08 0.39
C PRO A 57 -1.15 -24.08 1.49
N LEU A 58 -1.46 -22.79 1.28
CA LEU A 58 -1.22 -21.74 2.28
C LEU A 58 -2.17 -21.85 3.47
N ARG A 59 -3.44 -22.20 3.22
CA ARG A 59 -4.42 -22.46 4.29
C ARG A 59 -3.97 -23.60 5.20
N ALA A 60 -3.46 -24.69 4.61
CA ALA A 60 -2.96 -25.83 5.36
C ALA A 60 -1.68 -25.51 6.15
N ALA A 61 -0.80 -24.65 5.62
CA ALA A 61 0.43 -24.25 6.29
C ALA A 61 0.20 -23.23 7.44
N HIS A 62 -0.91 -22.50 7.43
CA HIS A 62 -1.19 -21.40 8.36
C HIS A 62 -2.55 -21.57 9.07
N LEU A 63 -2.71 -22.67 9.83
CA LEU A 63 -3.97 -23.02 10.51
C LEU A 63 -4.51 -21.97 11.50
N GLY A 64 -3.66 -21.08 12.00
CA GLY A 64 -4.05 -19.96 12.89
C GLY A 64 -4.50 -18.70 12.15
N ILE A 65 -4.48 -18.70 10.82
CA ILE A 65 -4.84 -17.54 9.99
C ILE A 65 -6.17 -17.81 9.30
N ARG A 66 -7.09 -16.86 9.40
CA ARG A 66 -8.40 -16.96 8.76
C ARG A 66 -8.28 -16.56 7.30
N PHE A 67 -8.82 -17.39 6.40
CA PHE A 67 -8.91 -17.08 4.98
C PHE A 67 -10.36 -16.90 4.57
N VAL A 68 -10.64 -15.78 3.89
CA VAL A 68 -11.98 -15.46 3.38
C VAL A 68 -11.87 -15.04 1.91
N THR A 69 -12.98 -15.11 1.18
CA THR A 69 -13.02 -14.70 -0.23
C THR A 69 -13.89 -13.47 -0.40
N GLU A 70 -13.39 -12.50 -1.17
CA GLU A 70 -14.13 -11.32 -1.63
C GLU A 70 -14.31 -11.37 -3.16
N PRO A 71 -15.54 -11.58 -3.67
CA PRO A 71 -15.79 -11.66 -5.11
C PRO A 71 -15.66 -10.32 -5.84
N THR A 72 -15.90 -9.19 -5.17
CA THR A 72 -15.82 -7.86 -5.77
C THR A 72 -14.38 -7.45 -5.95
N LYS A 73 -13.94 -7.25 -7.19
CA LYS A 73 -12.54 -6.91 -7.50
C LYS A 73 -12.12 -5.55 -6.94
N GLY A 74 -10.90 -5.50 -6.41
CA GLY A 74 -10.24 -4.30 -5.90
C GLY A 74 -9.73 -4.47 -4.47
N ALA A 75 -8.55 -3.91 -4.20
CA ALA A 75 -7.94 -3.98 -2.87
C ALA A 75 -8.81 -3.33 -1.78
N ALA A 76 -9.53 -2.26 -2.10
CA ALA A 76 -10.52 -1.64 -1.21
C ALA A 76 -11.62 -2.62 -0.78
N ALA A 77 -12.20 -3.37 -1.73
CA ALA A 77 -13.25 -4.36 -1.43
C ALA A 77 -12.71 -5.47 -0.53
N ALA A 78 -11.51 -5.99 -0.84
CA ALA A 78 -10.86 -7.01 -0.02
C ALA A 78 -10.57 -6.51 1.41
N ARG A 79 -10.03 -5.29 1.57
CA ARG A 79 -9.79 -4.70 2.90
C ARG A 79 -11.09 -4.50 3.69
N ASN A 80 -12.14 -3.96 3.06
CA ASN A 80 -13.46 -3.82 3.68
C ASN A 80 -14.03 -5.17 4.12
N ARG A 81 -13.88 -6.21 3.29
CA ARG A 81 -14.29 -7.56 3.67
C ARG A 81 -13.52 -8.06 4.90
N GLY A 82 -12.21 -7.82 4.96
CA GLY A 82 -11.39 -8.13 6.14
C GLY A 82 -11.91 -7.46 7.41
N VAL A 83 -12.22 -6.16 7.36
CA VAL A 83 -12.77 -5.41 8.51
C VAL A 83 -14.09 -5.99 9.02
N ARG A 84 -14.94 -6.52 8.12
CA ARG A 84 -16.23 -7.13 8.47
C ARG A 84 -16.12 -8.54 9.05
N GLU A 85 -14.99 -9.21 8.86
CA GLU A 85 -14.75 -10.60 9.30
C GLU A 85 -14.12 -10.70 10.70
N THR A 86 -13.78 -9.55 11.28
CA THR A 86 -13.23 -9.42 12.63
C THR A 86 -14.14 -8.54 13.49
N VAL A 87 -14.07 -8.73 14.80
CA VAL A 87 -14.67 -7.84 15.82
C VAL A 87 -13.63 -7.03 16.59
N ALA A 88 -12.35 -7.18 16.25
CA ALA A 88 -11.27 -6.52 16.96
C ALA A 88 -11.43 -4.99 16.93
N PRO A 89 -11.19 -4.29 18.06
CA PRO A 89 -11.25 -2.84 18.13
C PRO A 89 -10.10 -2.17 17.37
N ASP A 90 -8.92 -2.80 17.26
CA ASP A 90 -7.79 -2.28 16.49
C ASP A 90 -7.60 -3.02 15.17
N LEU A 91 -7.30 -2.28 14.11
CA LEU A 91 -7.19 -2.77 12.74
C LEU A 91 -5.85 -2.34 12.17
N VAL A 92 -5.05 -3.31 11.70
CA VAL A 92 -3.80 -3.03 10.98
C VAL A 92 -3.83 -3.68 9.60
N PHE A 93 -3.58 -2.88 8.58
CA PHE A 93 -3.54 -3.33 7.19
C PHE A 93 -2.11 -3.63 6.76
N LEU A 94 -1.93 -4.76 6.08
CA LEU A 94 -0.66 -5.24 5.55
C LEU A 94 -0.88 -5.82 4.15
N ASP A 95 -0.19 -5.32 3.12
CA ASP A 95 -0.31 -5.90 1.79
C ASP A 95 0.37 -7.28 1.71
N CYS A 96 -0.18 -8.20 0.91
CA CYS A 96 0.36 -9.56 0.79
C CYS A 96 1.78 -9.64 0.18
N ASP A 97 2.26 -8.57 -0.43
CA ASP A 97 3.62 -8.45 -0.96
C ASP A 97 4.59 -7.76 0.00
N CYS A 98 4.14 -7.31 1.16
CA CYS A 98 4.98 -6.74 2.20
C CYS A 98 5.57 -7.81 3.12
N VAL A 99 6.77 -7.55 3.62
CA VAL A 99 7.43 -8.34 4.66
C VAL A 99 7.46 -7.51 5.95
N PRO A 100 6.65 -7.83 6.96
CA PRO A 100 6.69 -7.12 8.25
C PRO A 100 8.01 -7.38 8.97
N ALA A 101 8.54 -6.36 9.67
CA ALA A 101 9.67 -6.54 10.58
C ALA A 101 9.30 -7.53 11.71
N ALA A 102 10.31 -8.15 12.33
CA ALA A 102 10.10 -9.17 13.37
C ALA A 102 9.39 -8.63 14.63
N ASP A 103 9.49 -7.32 14.87
CA ASP A 103 8.85 -6.58 15.96
C ASP A 103 7.58 -5.83 15.52
N TRP A 104 7.12 -6.02 14.28
CA TRP A 104 6.05 -5.22 13.67
C TRP A 104 4.74 -5.34 14.43
N LEU A 105 4.31 -6.55 14.77
CA LEU A 105 3.03 -6.76 15.45
C LEU A 105 3.05 -6.22 16.89
N ALA A 106 4.13 -6.48 17.63
CA ALA A 106 4.31 -5.93 18.97
C ALA A 106 4.34 -4.40 18.95
N THR A 107 4.94 -3.81 17.91
CA THR A 107 4.93 -2.36 17.70
C THR A 107 3.53 -1.85 17.38
N ALA A 108 2.76 -2.53 16.53
CA ALA A 108 1.37 -2.18 16.24
C ALA A 108 0.51 -2.20 17.53
N GLN A 109 0.65 -3.22 18.37
CA GLN A 109 -0.05 -3.31 19.65
C GLN A 109 0.33 -2.17 20.61
N ARG A 110 1.62 -1.78 20.66
CA ARG A 110 2.08 -0.65 21.48
C ARG A 110 1.53 0.70 20.99
N LEU A 111 1.41 0.86 19.67
CA LEU A 111 0.96 2.09 19.04
C LEU A 111 -0.56 2.23 19.01
N ALA A 112 -1.31 1.14 19.14
CA ALA A 112 -2.76 1.15 19.19
C ALA A 112 -3.27 2.14 20.26
N GLY A 113 -4.19 3.02 19.86
CA GLY A 113 -4.76 4.06 20.73
C GLY A 113 -3.87 5.27 21.01
N THR A 114 -2.64 5.34 20.47
CA THR A 114 -1.76 6.52 20.62
C THR A 114 -2.11 7.67 19.67
N ALA A 115 -2.85 7.35 18.59
CA ALA A 115 -3.43 8.27 17.61
C ALA A 115 -4.60 7.56 16.91
N ASP A 116 -5.43 8.30 16.18
CA ASP A 116 -6.60 7.80 15.47
C ASP A 116 -6.20 7.00 14.22
N VAL A 117 -5.24 7.52 13.44
CA VAL A 117 -4.68 6.87 12.25
C VAL A 117 -3.15 6.95 12.27
N ILE A 118 -2.50 5.79 12.15
CA ILE A 118 -1.04 5.65 12.21
C ILE A 118 -0.54 5.02 10.92
N GLY A 119 0.29 5.75 10.17
CA GLY A 119 0.97 5.23 9.00
C GLY A 119 2.41 4.82 9.32
N GLY A 120 2.74 3.56 9.09
CA GLY A 120 4.07 3.03 9.35
C GLY A 120 5.07 3.29 8.23
N ARG A 121 6.35 3.02 8.50
CA ARG A 121 7.44 3.04 7.52
C ARG A 121 7.30 1.88 6.52
N ILE A 122 7.51 2.19 5.24
CA ILE A 122 7.59 1.19 4.17
C ILE A 122 8.93 1.38 3.47
N ASP A 123 9.83 0.42 3.67
CA ASP A 123 11.10 0.36 2.93
C ASP A 123 10.93 -0.43 1.63
N THR A 124 11.89 -0.32 0.72
CA THR A 124 11.90 -1.10 -0.54
C THR A 124 13.04 -2.09 -0.57
N PHE A 125 12.81 -3.28 -1.14
CA PHE A 125 13.85 -4.27 -1.43
C PHE A 125 13.71 -4.81 -2.86
N ASP A 126 14.80 -5.35 -3.40
CA ASP A 126 14.82 -5.95 -4.73
C ASP A 126 14.78 -7.48 -4.64
N GLU A 127 14.08 -8.12 -5.57
CA GLU A 127 14.05 -9.59 -5.69
C GLU A 127 14.93 -10.10 -6.82
N THR A 128 15.64 -9.19 -7.50
CA THR A 128 16.59 -9.52 -8.55
C THR A 128 18.01 -9.19 -8.07
N PRO A 129 19.03 -9.90 -8.57
CA PRO A 129 20.41 -9.61 -8.22
C PRO A 129 20.84 -8.24 -8.77
N ALA A 130 21.78 -7.61 -8.07
CA ALA A 130 22.42 -6.39 -8.55
C ALA A 130 23.13 -6.62 -9.90
N PRO A 131 23.29 -5.57 -10.74
CA PRO A 131 22.84 -4.19 -10.52
C PRO A 131 21.36 -4.00 -10.89
N ARG A 132 20.67 -3.11 -10.15
CA ARG A 132 19.24 -2.82 -10.35
C ARG A 132 18.88 -2.48 -11.80
N SER A 133 17.71 -2.92 -12.23
CA SER A 133 17.02 -2.41 -13.41
C SER A 133 16.70 -0.91 -13.26
N GLY A 134 16.25 -0.28 -14.36
CA GLY A 134 15.78 1.10 -14.27
C GLY A 134 14.52 1.28 -13.41
N ALA A 135 13.62 0.27 -13.40
CA ALA A 135 12.39 0.32 -12.62
C ALA A 135 12.68 0.20 -11.12
N GLU A 136 13.56 -0.72 -10.75
CA GLU A 136 14.01 -0.91 -9.37
C GLU A 136 14.79 0.31 -8.87
N ALA A 137 15.74 0.82 -9.65
CA ALA A 137 16.48 2.02 -9.28
C ALA A 137 15.57 3.25 -9.12
N PHE A 138 14.51 3.36 -9.93
CA PHE A 138 13.51 4.41 -9.77
C PHE A 138 12.70 4.23 -8.47
N GLU A 139 12.17 3.03 -8.20
CA GLU A 139 11.35 2.81 -7.01
C GLU A 139 12.16 2.89 -5.72
N ALA A 140 13.40 2.40 -5.70
CA ALA A 140 14.31 2.56 -4.57
C ALA A 140 14.43 4.02 -4.12
N VAL A 141 14.39 4.99 -5.05
CA VAL A 141 14.51 6.41 -4.74
C VAL A 141 13.18 7.13 -4.55
N PHE A 142 12.10 6.73 -5.24
CA PHE A 142 10.85 7.50 -5.29
C PHE A 142 9.62 6.81 -4.71
N ALA A 143 9.66 5.51 -4.42
CA ALA A 143 8.50 4.81 -3.90
C ALA A 143 8.38 4.97 -2.37
N PHE A 144 7.14 4.90 -1.88
CA PHE A 144 6.80 4.72 -0.47
C PHE A 144 7.44 5.69 0.53
N HIS A 145 7.55 6.98 0.18
CA HIS A 145 7.95 8.05 1.11
C HIS A 145 6.85 8.37 2.13
N GLN A 146 6.47 7.38 2.95
CA GLN A 146 5.36 7.39 3.91
C GLN A 146 5.34 8.64 4.78
N ARG A 147 6.48 8.99 5.39
CA ARG A 147 6.62 10.21 6.21
C ARG A 147 6.18 11.46 5.44
N ALA A 148 6.67 11.64 4.21
CA ALA A 148 6.31 12.78 3.39
C ALA A 148 4.85 12.74 2.90
N TYR A 149 4.31 11.55 2.61
CA TYR A 149 2.91 11.38 2.24
C TYR A 149 1.98 11.80 3.39
N ILE A 150 2.32 11.44 4.62
CA ILE A 150 1.54 11.78 5.81
C ILE A 150 1.71 13.27 6.13
N GLU A 151 2.94 13.70 6.42
CA GLU A 151 3.22 15.05 6.95
C GLU A 151 2.93 16.18 5.93
N LYS A 152 3.04 15.90 4.62
CA LYS A 152 2.91 16.94 3.58
C LYS A 152 1.73 16.75 2.65
N MET A 153 1.20 15.53 2.52
CA MET A 153 0.13 15.22 1.58
C MET A 153 -1.14 14.72 2.25
N GLY A 154 -1.12 14.46 3.55
CA GLY A 154 -2.29 14.07 4.35
C GLY A 154 -2.82 12.67 4.05
N PHE A 155 -1.96 11.72 3.67
CA PHE A 155 -2.38 10.32 3.50
C PHE A 155 -1.26 9.32 3.83
N SER A 156 -1.67 8.12 4.23
CA SER A 156 -0.80 6.95 4.41
C SER A 156 -1.21 5.86 3.43
N VAL A 157 -0.25 5.18 2.82
CA VAL A 157 -0.50 3.98 2.01
C VAL A 157 -1.00 2.87 2.92
N THR A 158 -2.13 2.26 2.57
CA THR A 158 -2.81 1.23 3.38
C THR A 158 -2.02 -0.08 3.50
N ALA A 159 -0.87 -0.21 2.84
CA ALA A 159 0.03 -1.37 2.97
C ALA A 159 0.71 -1.49 4.34
N ASN A 160 0.66 -0.43 5.16
CA ASN A 160 1.14 -0.39 6.54
C ASN A 160 0.44 0.73 7.33
N LEU A 161 -0.85 0.53 7.63
CA LEU A 161 -1.70 1.51 8.30
C LEU A 161 -2.43 0.85 9.48
N LEU A 162 -2.35 1.47 10.65
CA LEU A 162 -3.04 1.10 11.88
C LEU A 162 -4.13 2.15 12.19
N THR A 163 -5.33 1.70 12.55
CA THR A 163 -6.46 2.55 12.94
C THR A 163 -7.34 1.77 13.91
N SER A 164 -8.23 2.47 14.63
CA SER A 164 -9.31 1.79 15.36
C SER A 164 -10.51 1.51 14.46
N ARG A 165 -11.29 0.47 14.83
CA ARG A 165 -12.62 0.18 14.29
C ARG A 165 -13.56 1.36 14.45
N LYS A 166 -13.52 2.05 15.59
CA LYS A 166 -14.34 3.25 15.83
C LYS A 166 -14.12 4.30 14.74
N VAL A 167 -12.85 4.60 14.44
CA VAL A 167 -12.49 5.55 13.37
C VAL A 167 -12.95 5.00 12.02
N PHE A 168 -12.73 3.72 11.74
CA PHE A 168 -13.15 3.10 10.49
C PHE A 168 -14.66 3.13 10.25
N ASP A 169 -15.45 2.79 11.26
CA ASP A 169 -16.91 2.76 11.20
C ASP A 169 -17.49 4.18 11.04
N ASP A 170 -16.90 5.18 11.73
CA ASP A 170 -17.30 6.56 11.55
C ASP A 170 -16.94 7.06 10.15
N VAL A 171 -15.68 6.91 9.72
CA VAL A 171 -15.22 7.38 8.40
C VAL A 171 -15.94 6.67 7.25
N GLY A 172 -16.27 5.39 7.44
CA GLY A 172 -16.89 4.51 6.47
C GLY A 172 -15.88 3.78 5.59
N ASP A 173 -16.38 2.78 4.86
CA ASP A 173 -15.61 1.88 3.99
C ASP A 173 -14.61 2.58 3.06
N LEU A 174 -13.56 1.84 2.67
CA LEU A 174 -12.69 2.21 1.57
C LEU A 174 -13.49 2.18 0.24
N VAL A 175 -13.42 3.25 -0.55
CA VAL A 175 -14.21 3.38 -1.79
C VAL A 175 -13.54 2.63 -2.94
N VAL A 176 -14.25 1.67 -3.53
CA VAL A 176 -13.78 0.89 -4.68
C VAL A 176 -13.65 1.78 -5.91
N GLY A 177 -12.52 1.66 -6.63
CA GLY A 177 -12.27 2.40 -7.88
C GLY A 177 -11.66 3.79 -7.69
N LEU A 178 -11.38 4.20 -6.45
CA LEU A 178 -10.56 5.37 -6.14
C LEU A 178 -9.16 4.93 -5.68
N SER A 179 -8.26 5.91 -5.49
CA SER A 179 -7.05 5.70 -4.67
C SER A 179 -7.52 5.60 -3.22
N GLU A 180 -7.76 4.38 -2.76
CA GLU A 180 -8.49 4.13 -1.52
C GLU A 180 -7.79 4.68 -0.27
N ASP A 181 -6.46 4.68 -0.30
CA ASP A 181 -5.58 5.23 0.73
C ASP A 181 -5.73 6.75 0.86
N VAL A 182 -5.66 7.46 -0.26
CA VAL A 182 -5.78 8.93 -0.33
C VAL A 182 -7.19 9.37 0.03
N ASP A 183 -8.21 8.71 -0.52
CA ASP A 183 -9.61 9.02 -0.24
C ASP A 183 -9.94 8.84 1.24
N TRP A 184 -9.62 7.66 1.80
CA TRP A 184 -10.00 7.33 3.17
C TRP A 184 -9.29 8.22 4.19
N CYS A 185 -7.97 8.46 4.04
CA CYS A 185 -7.23 9.34 4.93
C CYS A 185 -7.75 10.80 4.89
N ARG A 186 -8.18 11.28 3.72
CA ARG A 186 -8.77 12.63 3.59
C ARG A 186 -10.14 12.71 4.24
N ARG A 187 -10.97 11.68 4.13
CA ARG A 187 -12.25 11.62 4.85
C ARG A 187 -12.02 11.57 6.37
N ALA A 188 -11.06 10.78 6.84
CA ALA A 188 -10.68 10.71 8.25
C ALA A 188 -10.23 12.07 8.79
N THR A 189 -9.25 12.70 8.14
CA THR A 189 -8.74 14.02 8.56
C THR A 189 -9.78 15.14 8.43
N ALA A 190 -10.68 15.08 7.44
CA ALA A 190 -11.80 16.02 7.32
C ALA A 190 -12.82 15.90 8.47
N LYS A 191 -12.88 14.75 9.15
CA LYS A 191 -13.67 14.54 10.37
C LYS A 191 -12.94 14.95 11.65
N GLY A 192 -11.68 15.38 11.55
CA GLY A 192 -10.88 15.83 12.69
C GLY A 192 -10.01 14.76 13.34
N TYR A 193 -9.97 13.55 12.78
CA TYR A 193 -9.04 12.51 13.23
C TYR A 193 -7.60 12.86 12.86
N ASP A 194 -6.67 12.57 13.76
CA ASP A 194 -5.25 12.78 13.47
C ASP A 194 -4.67 11.65 12.59
N LEU A 195 -3.65 12.01 11.82
CA LEU A 195 -2.89 11.10 10.98
C LEU A 195 -1.41 11.30 11.29
N VAL A 196 -0.78 10.30 11.91
CA VAL A 196 0.60 10.38 12.38
C VAL A 196 1.49 9.34 11.71
N TYR A 197 2.78 9.67 11.61
CA TYR A 197 3.80 8.76 11.06
C TYR A 197 4.53 8.03 12.19
N ALA A 198 4.66 6.71 12.08
CA ALA A 198 5.45 5.87 12.97
C ALA A 198 6.66 5.26 12.23
N ASP A 199 7.88 5.62 12.66
CA ASP A 199 9.12 5.15 12.04
C ASP A 199 9.46 3.69 12.38
N ASP A 200 9.03 3.25 13.57
CA ASP A 200 9.27 1.92 14.15
C ASP A 200 8.28 0.85 13.65
N LEU A 201 7.09 1.24 13.20
CA LEU A 201 6.14 0.34 12.53
C LEU A 201 6.61 0.06 11.09
N ARG A 202 7.47 -0.94 10.91
CA ARG A 202 8.21 -1.16 9.64
C ARG A 202 7.74 -2.37 8.86
N VAL A 203 7.55 -2.18 7.56
CA VAL A 203 7.43 -3.25 6.56
C VAL A 203 8.38 -2.99 5.39
N ALA A 204 8.75 -4.04 4.65
CA ALA A 204 9.49 -3.92 3.40
C ALA A 204 8.60 -4.35 2.22
N HIS A 205 8.55 -3.53 1.16
CA HIS A 205 7.79 -3.81 -0.06
C HIS A 205 8.75 -4.05 -1.24
N PRO A 206 8.50 -5.04 -2.11
CA PRO A 206 9.34 -5.34 -3.27
C PRO A 206 9.26 -4.24 -4.35
N THR A 207 10.38 -3.90 -4.97
CA THR A 207 10.39 -3.02 -6.14
C THR A 207 9.83 -3.72 -7.38
N ARG A 208 9.23 -2.95 -8.28
CA ARG A 208 8.84 -3.42 -9.62
C ARG A 208 10.12 -3.62 -10.42
N THR A 209 10.29 -4.83 -10.95
CA THR A 209 11.50 -5.28 -11.63
C THR A 209 11.63 -4.74 -13.05
N ASP A 210 10.52 -4.33 -13.68
CA ASP A 210 10.51 -3.95 -15.08
C ASP A 210 9.56 -2.80 -15.43
N TRP A 211 9.69 -2.32 -16.67
CA TRP A 211 8.85 -1.25 -17.20
C TRP A 211 7.37 -1.63 -17.28
N PRO A 212 6.95 -2.79 -17.82
CA PRO A 212 5.55 -3.18 -17.86
C PRO A 212 4.85 -3.10 -16.50
N SER A 213 5.48 -3.62 -15.45
CA SER A 213 4.95 -3.63 -14.09
C SER A 213 4.87 -2.22 -13.51
N LEU A 214 5.94 -1.43 -13.67
CA LEU A 214 5.96 -0.03 -13.23
C LEU A 214 4.92 0.82 -13.98
N ALA A 215 4.81 0.66 -15.29
CA ALA A 215 3.86 1.38 -16.13
C ALA A 215 2.41 1.00 -15.80
N LYS A 216 2.13 -0.29 -15.53
CA LYS A 216 0.81 -0.76 -15.09
C LYS A 216 0.39 -0.05 -13.78
N LYS A 217 1.28 -0.01 -12.78
CA LYS A 217 1.06 0.70 -11.51
C LYS A 217 0.76 2.18 -11.75
N TRP A 218 1.64 2.90 -12.44
CA TRP A 218 1.47 4.35 -12.63
C TRP A 218 0.32 4.72 -13.54
N ARG A 219 -0.06 3.87 -14.50
CA ARG A 219 -1.25 4.07 -15.34
C ARG A 219 -2.51 3.98 -14.49
N ARG A 220 -2.61 2.97 -13.62
CA ARG A 220 -3.72 2.82 -12.67
C ARG A 220 -3.84 4.05 -11.77
N THR A 221 -2.77 4.44 -11.07
CA THR A 221 -2.78 5.63 -10.20
C THR A 221 -3.08 6.93 -10.94
N THR A 222 -2.67 7.04 -12.21
CA THR A 222 -3.00 8.21 -13.04
C THR A 222 -4.48 8.23 -13.42
N ALA A 223 -5.11 7.09 -13.68
CA ALA A 223 -6.54 6.97 -13.91
C ALA A 223 -7.37 7.30 -12.66
N GLU A 224 -7.01 6.72 -11.51
CA GLU A 224 -7.62 7.05 -10.22
C GLU A 224 -7.51 8.56 -9.92
N GLY A 225 -6.32 9.14 -10.14
CA GLY A 225 -6.09 10.57 -9.98
C GLY A 225 -6.92 11.45 -10.92
N PHE A 226 -7.19 11.01 -12.15
CA PHE A 226 -8.05 11.75 -13.09
C PHE A 226 -9.48 11.85 -12.54
N HIS A 227 -10.05 10.74 -12.06
CA HIS A 227 -11.40 10.72 -11.51
C HIS A 227 -11.54 11.58 -10.24
N LEU A 228 -10.53 11.56 -9.35
CA LEU A 228 -10.50 12.40 -8.15
C LEU A 228 -10.47 13.91 -8.44
N ASN A 229 -10.03 14.33 -9.62
CA ASN A 229 -9.94 15.75 -9.98
C ASN A 229 -11.12 16.26 -10.81
N GLY A 230 -12.10 15.39 -11.10
CA GLY A 230 -13.29 15.70 -11.88
C GLY A 230 -13.05 15.70 -13.39
N THR A 231 -14.15 15.57 -14.15
CA THR A 231 -14.12 15.40 -15.62
C THR A 231 -14.74 16.57 -16.39
N SER A 232 -15.05 17.69 -15.72
CA SER A 232 -15.55 18.90 -16.37
C SER A 232 -14.55 19.50 -17.37
N PRO A 233 -14.97 20.34 -18.34
CA PRO A 233 -14.05 20.97 -19.28
C PRO A 233 -12.91 21.75 -18.59
N ALA A 234 -13.22 22.48 -17.53
CA ALA A 234 -12.22 23.21 -16.73
C ALA A 234 -11.26 22.25 -15.99
N ALA A 235 -11.78 21.16 -15.41
CA ALA A 235 -10.96 20.15 -14.74
C ALA A 235 -10.01 19.45 -15.73
N ARG A 236 -10.49 19.15 -16.94
CA ARG A 236 -9.69 18.56 -18.03
C ARG A 236 -8.59 19.50 -18.51
N ALA A 237 -8.87 20.79 -18.67
CA ALA A 237 -7.85 21.79 -19.00
C ALA A 237 -6.75 21.87 -17.91
N LYS A 238 -7.15 21.90 -16.64
CA LYS A 238 -6.23 21.85 -15.50
C LYS A 238 -5.41 20.55 -15.47
N TRP A 239 -6.02 19.41 -15.82
CA TRP A 239 -5.34 18.12 -15.93
C TRP A 239 -4.28 18.12 -17.04
N ALA A 240 -4.58 18.72 -18.20
CA ALA A 240 -3.62 18.88 -19.30
C ALA A 240 -2.43 19.76 -18.91
N LEU A 241 -2.67 20.91 -18.24
CA LEU A 241 -1.59 21.76 -17.73
C LEU A 241 -0.70 21.01 -16.72
N ARG A 242 -1.30 20.22 -15.85
CA ARG A 242 -0.55 19.34 -14.92
C ARG A 242 0.28 18.29 -15.65
N ALA A 243 -0.18 17.78 -16.80
CA ALA A 243 0.58 16.83 -17.59
C ALA A 243 1.91 17.44 -18.08
N VAL A 244 1.90 18.71 -18.52
CA VAL A 244 3.11 19.45 -18.89
C VAL A 244 4.04 19.62 -17.69
N ALA A 245 3.51 20.01 -16.53
CA ALA A 245 4.29 20.11 -15.30
C ALA A 245 4.89 18.75 -14.89
N VAL A 246 4.15 17.65 -15.04
CA VAL A 246 4.64 16.29 -14.78
C VAL A 246 5.80 15.94 -15.71
N ALA A 247 5.72 16.25 -17.01
CA ALA A 247 6.82 16.03 -17.93
C ALA A 247 8.09 16.81 -17.51
N GLY A 248 7.95 18.10 -17.22
CA GLY A 248 9.07 18.95 -16.78
C GLY A 248 9.67 18.53 -15.42
N SER A 249 8.85 18.00 -14.52
CA SER A 249 9.28 17.55 -13.19
C SER A 249 10.33 16.42 -13.22
N GLY A 250 10.47 15.71 -14.35
CA GLY A 250 11.52 14.71 -14.51
C GLY A 250 12.92 15.30 -14.34
N LEU A 251 13.18 16.45 -14.96
CA LEU A 251 14.48 17.12 -14.89
C LEU A 251 14.79 17.63 -13.48
N LEU A 252 13.79 18.20 -12.80
CA LEU A 252 13.92 18.68 -11.42
C LEU A 252 14.22 17.55 -10.41
N HIS A 253 13.85 16.32 -10.73
CA HIS A 253 14.05 15.16 -9.87
C HIS A 253 15.28 14.33 -10.22
N LEU A 254 15.98 14.60 -11.33
CA LEU A 254 17.23 13.92 -11.67
C LEU A 254 18.29 13.99 -10.56
N PRO A 255 18.52 15.14 -9.88
CA PRO A 255 19.54 15.21 -8.83
C PRO A 255 19.32 14.18 -7.72
N LYS A 256 18.05 13.91 -7.36
CA LYS A 256 17.69 12.94 -6.30
C LYS A 256 18.21 11.53 -6.62
N LEU A 257 18.27 11.13 -7.88
CA LEU A 257 18.83 9.83 -8.27
C LEU A 257 20.35 9.83 -8.22
N VAL A 258 20.98 10.92 -8.67
CA VAL A 258 22.45 11.03 -8.72
C VAL A 258 23.04 11.02 -7.31
N THR A 259 22.41 11.71 -6.36
CA THR A 259 22.90 11.87 -4.99
C THR A 259 22.36 10.83 -4.01
N SER A 260 21.49 9.90 -4.45
CA SER A 260 20.92 8.88 -3.55
C SER A 260 21.99 7.89 -3.10
N ASP A 261 22.03 7.65 -1.80
CA ASP A 261 22.79 6.56 -1.14
C ASP A 261 22.19 5.18 -1.43
N ARG A 262 20.88 5.11 -1.71
CA ARG A 262 20.18 3.87 -2.08
C ARG A 262 20.67 3.24 -3.39
N LEU A 263 21.35 3.98 -4.27
CA LEU A 263 21.89 3.45 -5.53
C LEU A 263 23.40 3.25 -5.39
N VAL A 264 23.91 2.07 -5.70
CA VAL A 264 25.31 1.72 -5.36
C VAL A 264 26.29 1.94 -6.51
N SER A 265 25.81 2.06 -7.74
CA SER A 265 26.68 2.26 -8.92
C SER A 265 26.23 3.41 -9.84
N ALA A 266 27.16 3.91 -10.66
CA ALA A 266 26.85 4.89 -11.72
C ALA A 266 25.87 4.30 -12.76
N GLN A 267 25.94 2.99 -12.99
CA GLN A 267 25.04 2.28 -13.90
C GLN A 267 23.59 2.34 -13.41
N GLU A 268 23.35 2.10 -12.11
CA GLU A 268 22.01 2.19 -11.50
C GLU A 268 21.46 3.61 -11.56
N ARG A 269 22.29 4.63 -11.24
CA ARG A 269 21.90 6.04 -11.34
C ARG A 269 21.45 6.41 -12.75
N ARG A 270 22.22 6.00 -13.76
CA ARG A 270 21.87 6.23 -15.16
C ARG A 270 20.58 5.51 -15.56
N ARG A 271 20.41 4.24 -15.17
CA ARG A 271 19.20 3.46 -15.45
C ARG A 271 17.96 4.08 -14.79
N GLY A 272 18.07 4.48 -13.52
CA GLY A 272 17.01 5.17 -12.79
C GLY A 272 16.67 6.53 -13.39
N ALA A 273 17.66 7.30 -13.85
CA ALA A 273 17.44 8.59 -14.52
C ALA A 273 16.68 8.43 -15.83
N MET A 274 17.09 7.48 -16.68
CA MET A 274 16.35 7.15 -17.91
C MET A 274 14.93 6.69 -17.59
N MET A 275 14.75 5.89 -16.53
CA MET A 275 13.43 5.42 -16.13
C MET A 275 12.53 6.56 -15.63
N LEU A 276 13.06 7.48 -14.83
CA LEU A 276 12.35 8.67 -14.38
C LEU A 276 11.84 9.49 -15.58
N LEU A 277 12.72 9.80 -16.54
CA LEU A 277 12.34 10.59 -17.72
C LEU A 277 11.30 9.84 -18.58
N ARG A 278 11.52 8.54 -18.84
CA ARG A 278 10.58 7.68 -19.57
C ARG A 278 9.21 7.67 -18.90
N LEU A 279 9.17 7.49 -17.59
CA LEU A 279 7.93 7.43 -16.82
C LEU A 279 7.19 8.77 -16.86
N ARG A 280 7.89 9.90 -16.69
CA ARG A 280 7.28 11.24 -16.73
C ARG A 280 6.69 11.55 -18.10
N ALA A 281 7.40 11.22 -19.18
CA ALA A 281 6.90 11.37 -20.54
C ALA A 281 5.66 10.49 -20.80
N ALA A 282 5.72 9.20 -20.44
CA ALA A 282 4.61 8.28 -20.61
C ALA A 282 3.37 8.73 -19.81
N ARG A 283 3.57 9.14 -18.55
CA ARG A 283 2.50 9.62 -17.67
C ARG A 283 1.85 10.88 -18.20
N ALA A 284 2.64 11.85 -18.67
CA ALA A 284 2.12 13.06 -19.31
C ALA A 284 1.27 12.70 -20.55
N GLY A 285 1.73 11.76 -21.38
CA GLY A 285 0.95 11.26 -22.51
C GLY A 285 -0.39 10.64 -22.11
N TRP A 286 -0.43 9.82 -21.05
CA TRP A 286 -1.68 9.26 -20.52
C TRP A 286 -2.63 10.36 -20.03
N MET A 287 -2.10 11.33 -19.29
CA MET A 287 -2.90 12.46 -18.76
C MET A 287 -3.48 13.33 -19.88
N LEU A 288 -2.68 13.65 -20.90
CA LEU A 288 -3.16 14.41 -22.07
C LEU A 288 -4.27 13.65 -22.82
N ARG A 289 -4.12 12.32 -22.96
CA ARG A 289 -5.16 11.48 -23.57
C ARG A 289 -6.47 11.51 -22.77
N GLN A 290 -6.40 11.41 -21.44
CA GLN A 290 -7.57 11.52 -20.56
C GLN A 290 -8.22 12.90 -20.64
N ALA A 291 -7.42 13.95 -20.63
CA ALA A 291 -7.91 15.31 -20.80
C ALA A 291 -8.60 15.51 -22.17
N ALA A 292 -8.12 14.87 -23.22
CA ALA A 292 -8.73 14.95 -24.56
C ALA A 292 -10.01 14.11 -24.67
N LEU A 293 -10.03 12.89 -24.11
CA LEU A 293 -11.14 11.94 -24.27
C LEU A 293 -12.22 12.03 -23.18
N GLY A 294 -11.92 12.65 -22.05
CA GLY A 294 -12.79 12.69 -20.87
C GLY A 294 -12.89 11.35 -20.11
N ARG A 295 -12.02 10.39 -20.45
CA ARG A 295 -11.92 9.04 -19.85
C ARG A 295 -10.49 8.51 -19.97
#